data_AF-A0A1E1VC51-F1
#
_entry.id   AF-A0A1E1VC51-F1
#
_cell.length_a   1.000
_cell.length_b   1.000
_cell.length_c   1.000
_cell.angle_alpha   90.00
_cell.angle_beta   90.00
_cell.angle_gamma   90.00
#
_symmetry.space_group_name_H-M   'P 1'
#
loop_
_entity.id
_entity.type
_entity.pdbx_description
1 polymer ?
#
loop_
_entity_poly.entity_id
_entity_poly.type
_entity_poly.pdbx_seq_one_letter_code
_entity_poly.pdbx_strand_id
1 'polypeptide(L)'
;MSTVNFRFPGVLNSKELLVAESIQARAWDAVSRDNRLIGDEADAAKARLGGIIVRLMSDGSKSINTLAAEAVQTFRESVAGR
;
A
#
# COMPACT_ATOMS: atom_id res chain seq x y z
N MET A 1 -32.77 7.08 5.28
CA MET A 1 -31.69 7.04 6.30
C MET A 1 -30.40 7.44 5.62
N SER A 2 -29.95 8.69 5.80
CA SER A 2 -28.65 9.13 5.32
C SER A 2 -27.60 8.55 6.27
N THR A 3 -26.88 7.51 5.86
CA THR A 3 -25.74 7.01 6.64
C THR A 3 -24.69 8.11 6.66
N VAL A 4 -24.53 8.76 7.81
CA VAL A 4 -23.44 9.70 8.04
C VAL A 4 -22.14 8.92 7.88
N ASN A 5 -21.41 9.20 6.79
CA ASN A 5 -20.07 8.63 6.57
C ASN A 5 -19.11 9.32 7.54
N PHE A 6 -19.02 8.80 8.76
CA PHE A 6 -17.96 9.17 9.69
C PHE A 6 -16.62 8.72 9.11
N ARG A 7 -15.88 9.66 8.52
CA ARG A 7 -14.48 9.47 8.12
C ARG A 7 -13.62 10.27 9.09
N PHE A 8 -12.76 9.59 9.82
CA PHE A 8 -11.70 10.23 10.58
C PHE A 8 -10.53 10.46 9.64
N PRO A 9 -10.01 11.70 9.51
CA PRO A 9 -8.85 11.97 8.66
C PRO A 9 -7.67 11.06 9.03
N GLY A 10 -7.16 10.31 8.05
CA GLY A 10 -6.05 9.36 8.25
C GLY A 10 -6.44 7.97 8.78
N VAL A 11 -7.72 7.70 9.09
CA VAL A 11 -8.19 6.38 9.52
C VAL A 11 -9.02 5.75 8.41
N LEU A 12 -8.58 4.57 7.94
CA LEU A 12 -9.32 3.77 6.98
C LEU A 12 -10.56 3.18 7.64
N ASN A 13 -11.72 3.32 7.01
CA ASN A 13 -12.89 2.52 7.40
C ASN A 13 -12.67 1.04 7.02
N SER A 14 -13.55 0.15 7.49
CA SER A 14 -13.38 -1.30 7.28
C SER A 14 -13.28 -1.71 5.80
N LYS A 15 -13.98 -1.04 4.88
CA LYS A 15 -13.87 -1.32 3.44
C LYS A 15 -12.53 -0.85 2.88
N GLU A 16 -12.10 0.35 3.28
CA GLU A 16 -10.79 0.89 2.89
C GLU A 16 -9.66 0.02 3.43
N LEU A 17 -9.79 -0.52 4.65
CA LEU A 17 -8.80 -1.41 5.25
C LEU A 17 -8.68 -2.73 4.46
N LEU A 18 -9.81 -3.34 4.08
CA LEU A 18 -9.81 -4.54 3.23
C LEU A 18 -9.20 -4.29 1.85
N VAL A 19 -9.44 -3.11 1.27
CA VAL A 19 -8.83 -2.70 0.00
C VAL A 19 -7.33 -2.52 0.17
N ALA A 20 -6.89 -1.82 1.23
CA ALA A 20 -5.47 -1.62 1.54
C ALA A 20 -4.74 -2.97 1.73
N GLU A 21 -5.34 -3.90 2.48
CA GLU A 21 -4.80 -5.24 2.68
C GLU A 21 -4.71 -6.02 1.36
N SER A 22 -5.73 -5.94 0.52
CA SER A 22 -5.76 -6.58 -0.81
C SER A 22 -4.68 -6.04 -1.76
N ILE A 23 -4.39 -4.74 -1.68
CA ILE A 23 -3.31 -4.09 -2.43
C ILE A 23 -1.96 -4.54 -1.85
N GLN A 24 -1.83 -4.53 -0.53
CA GLN A 24 -0.60 -4.89 0.18
C GLN A 24 -0.20 -6.33 -0.08
N ALA A 25 -1.13 -7.29 -0.05
CA ALA A 25 -0.86 -8.69 -0.34
C ALA A 25 -0.30 -8.88 -1.76
N ARG A 26 -0.91 -8.22 -2.76
CA ARG A 26 -0.46 -8.28 -4.16
C ARG A 26 0.90 -7.61 -4.36
N ALA A 27 1.07 -6.42 -3.81
CA ALA A 27 2.32 -5.67 -3.93
C ALA A 27 3.46 -6.43 -3.22
N TRP A 28 3.20 -7.02 -2.05
CA TRP A 28 4.18 -7.80 -1.31
C TRP A 28 4.60 -9.08 -2.04
N ASP A 29 3.68 -9.84 -2.64
CA ASP A 29 4.04 -11.00 -3.48
C ASP A 29 4.98 -10.61 -4.64
N ALA A 30 4.77 -9.42 -5.23
CA ALA A 30 5.59 -8.91 -6.32
C ALA A 30 7.00 -8.45 -5.91
N VAL A 31 7.21 -8.02 -4.65
CA VAL A 31 8.53 -7.55 -4.17
C VAL A 31 9.26 -8.54 -3.27
N SER A 32 8.54 -9.43 -2.58
CA SER A 32 9.11 -10.38 -1.60
C SER A 32 10.05 -11.41 -2.22
N ARG A 33 9.98 -11.61 -3.53
CA ARG A 33 10.88 -12.50 -4.28
C ARG A 33 12.24 -11.88 -4.55
N ASP A 34 12.40 -10.56 -4.38
CA ASP A 34 13.65 -9.85 -4.62
C ASP A 34 14.29 -9.45 -3.28
N ASN A 35 15.30 -10.22 -2.87
CA ASN A 35 16.00 -10.00 -1.61
C ASN A 35 16.70 -8.63 -1.54
N ARG A 36 16.99 -8.00 -2.69
CA ARG A 36 17.58 -6.64 -2.74
C ARG A 36 16.58 -5.57 -2.34
N LEU A 37 15.29 -5.82 -2.53
CA LEU A 37 14.21 -4.90 -2.20
C LEU A 37 13.78 -4.99 -0.74
N ILE A 38 13.90 -6.19 -0.15
CA ILE A 38 13.47 -6.48 1.22
C ILE A 38 14.60 -6.20 2.23
N GLY A 39 15.84 -6.55 1.87
CA GLY A 39 16.98 -6.53 2.79
C GLY A 39 16.78 -7.46 3.98
N ASP A 40 17.52 -7.22 5.06
CA ASP A 40 17.43 -8.01 6.30
C ASP A 40 16.20 -7.64 7.17
N GLU A 41 15.53 -6.52 6.85
CA GLU A 41 14.41 -5.98 7.63
C GLU A 41 13.07 -6.09 6.88
N ALA A 42 12.58 -7.33 6.73
CA ALA A 42 11.33 -7.59 6.02
C ALA A 42 10.12 -6.86 6.62
N ASP A 43 10.05 -6.72 7.95
CA ASP A 43 8.97 -5.98 8.61
C ASP A 43 9.03 -4.47 8.32
N ALA A 44 10.22 -3.88 8.26
CA ALA A 44 10.40 -2.48 7.91
C ALA A 44 10.05 -2.22 6.44
N ALA A 45 10.44 -3.13 5.55
CA ALA A 45 10.05 -3.10 4.13
C ALA A 45 8.52 -3.16 3.96
N LYS A 46 7.86 -4.06 4.70
CA LYS A 46 6.40 -4.21 4.68
C LYS A 46 5.67 -2.98 5.23
N ALA A 47 6.17 -2.39 6.32
CA ALA A 47 5.63 -1.16 6.89
C ALA A 47 5.76 0.03 5.91
N ARG A 48 6.92 0.16 5.23
CA ARG A 48 7.14 1.19 4.22
C ARG A 48 6.18 1.02 3.03
N LEU A 49 5.98 -0.21 2.57
CA LEU A 49 5.01 -0.52 1.51
C LEU A 49 3.58 -0.15 1.92
N GLY A 50 3.19 -0.45 3.17
CA GLY A 50 1.89 -0.04 3.72
C GLY A 50 1.68 1.48 3.71
N GLY A 51 2.70 2.26 4.08
CA GLY A 51 2.64 3.72 4.02
C GLY A 51 2.44 4.28 2.60
N ILE A 52 3.10 3.68 1.60
CA ILE A 52 2.90 4.03 0.18
C ILE A 52 1.45 3.77 -0.24
N ILE A 53 0.88 2.62 0.14
CA ILE A 53 -0.49 2.24 -0.22
C ILE A 53 -1.51 3.22 0.37
N VAL A 54 -1.38 3.58 1.66
CA VAL A 54 -2.26 4.56 2.30
C VAL A 54 -2.23 5.91 1.59
N ARG A 55 -1.03 6.34 1.16
CA ARG A 55 -0.88 7.58 0.38
C ARG A 55 -1.57 7.49 -0.98
N LEU A 56 -1.32 6.41 -1.73
CA LEU A 56 -1.93 6.21 -3.06
C LEU A 56 -3.46 6.10 -3.00
N MET A 57 -4.00 5.48 -1.94
CA MET A 57 -5.44 5.40 -1.71
C MET A 57 -6.07 6.76 -1.39
N SER A 58 -5.28 7.70 -0.85
CA SER A 58 -5.72 9.07 -0.57
C SER A 58 -5.80 9.94 -1.84
N ASP A 59 -5.01 9.62 -2.87
CA ASP A 59 -4.91 10.38 -4.13
C ASP A 59 -6.04 10.09 -5.14
N GLY A 60 -6.93 9.11 -4.88
CA GLY A 60 -8.17 8.94 -5.64
C GLY A 60 -8.60 7.50 -5.92
N SER A 61 -9.65 7.37 -6.75
CA SER A 61 -10.31 6.09 -7.05
C SER A 61 -9.63 5.33 -8.19
N LYS A 62 -8.48 4.70 -7.90
CA LYS A 62 -7.83 3.76 -8.82
C LYS A 62 -8.26 2.31 -8.53
N SER A 63 -8.12 1.44 -9.51
CA SER A 63 -8.37 0.00 -9.31
C SER A 63 -7.31 -0.61 -8.37
N ILE A 64 -7.66 -1.71 -7.68
CA ILE A 64 -6.72 -2.45 -6.80
C ILE A 64 -5.44 -2.84 -7.55
N ASN A 65 -5.55 -3.30 -8.80
CA ASN A 65 -4.40 -3.72 -9.59
C ASN A 65 -3.51 -2.53 -9.97
N THR A 66 -4.12 -1.39 -10.32
CA THR A 66 -3.39 -0.14 -10.60
C THR A 66 -2.65 0.34 -9.35
N LEU A 67 -3.33 0.37 -8.20
CA LEU A 67 -2.73 0.77 -6.92
C LEU A 67 -1.60 -0.16 -6.50
N ALA A 68 -1.74 -1.47 -6.72
CA ALA A 68 -0.68 -2.43 -6.42
C ALA A 68 0.55 -2.22 -7.32
N ALA A 69 0.34 -2.04 -8.63
CA ALA A 69 1.44 -1.78 -9.56
C ALA A 69 2.18 -0.48 -9.23
N GLU A 70 1.45 0.60 -8.93
CA GLU A 70 2.02 1.88 -8.51
C GLU A 70 2.75 1.78 -7.17
N ALA A 71 2.21 1.04 -6.20
CA ALA A 71 2.86 0.82 -4.92
C ALA A 71 4.19 0.07 -5.08
N VAL A 72 4.23 -0.96 -5.94
CA VAL A 72 5.45 -1.70 -6.27
C VAL A 72 6.48 -0.79 -6.93
N GLN A 73 6.06 0.02 -7.90
CA GLN A 73 6.95 0.94 -8.61
C GLN A 73 7.54 1.99 -7.66
N THR A 74 6.69 2.65 -6.88
CA THR A 74 7.10 3.64 -5.88
C THR A 74 8.04 3.01 -4.84
N PHE A 75 7.76 1.79 -4.41
CA PHE A 75 8.60 1.07 -3.45
C PHE A 75 9.99 0.79 -4.03
N ARG A 76 10.08 0.31 -5.28
CA ARG A 76 11.35 0.06 -5.98
C ARG A 76 12.19 1.33 -6.12
N GLU A 77 11.58 2.43 -6.56
CA GLU A 77 12.23 3.74 -6.65
C GLU A 77 12.75 4.21 -5.29
N SER A 78 11.98 3.98 -4.23
CA SER A 78 12.34 4.35 -2.87
C SER A 78 13.52 3.55 -2.29
N VAL A 79 13.80 2.36 -2.84
CA VAL A 79 14.94 1.52 -2.48
C VAL A 79 16.15 1.82 -3.38
N ALA A 80 15.94 2.07 -4.67
CA ALA A 80 17.01 2.40 -5.62
C ALA A 80 17.66 3.77 -5.36
N GLY A 81 16.97 4.69 -4.66
CA GLY A 81 17.52 5.97 -4.22
C GLY A 81 18.30 5.94 -2.90
N ARG A 82 18.52 4.75 -2.30
CA ARG A 82 19.46 4.55 -1.19
C ARG A 82 20.78 4.01 -1.72
#